data_AF-A0ABD5DG34-F1
#
_entry.id   AF-A0ABD5DG34-F1
#
_cell.length_a   1.000
_cell.length_b   1.000
_cell.length_c   1.000
_cell.angle_alpha   90.00
_cell.angle_beta   90.00
_cell.angle_gamma   90.00
#
_symmetry.space_group_name_H-M   'P 1'
#
loop_
_entity.id
_entity.type
_entity.pdbx_description
1 polymer ?
#
loop_
_entity_poly.entity_id
_entity_poly.type
_entity_poly.pdbx_seq_one_letter_code
_entity_poly.pdbx_strand_id
1 'polypeptide(L)'
;NVYKRQPVGCLDNKRSMVSIYNLSDFINICLSHPLAKNQVFLISDQDDITVKELFTRLAKVQGRNLIAVPIPKVLINFLAKLLNKSAVASRLCSVLIVDTSKNIELLGWRAPFSFDESLKLMFKK
;
A
#
# COMPACT_ATOMS: atom_id res chain seq x y z
N ASN A 1 -11.36 -14.94 -20.76
CA ASN A 1 -11.37 -13.46 -20.73
C ASN A 1 -10.22 -12.99 -19.83
N VAL A 2 -9.04 -12.69 -20.40
CA VAL A 2 -7.73 -12.62 -19.70
C VAL A 2 -7.46 -11.24 -19.04
N TYR A 3 -8.29 -10.24 -19.32
CA TYR A 3 -8.06 -8.85 -18.92
C TYR A 3 -9.04 -8.37 -17.85
N LYS A 4 -8.53 -7.77 -16.76
CA LYS A 4 -9.32 -7.06 -15.75
C LYS A 4 -9.23 -5.56 -16.03
N ARG A 5 -10.35 -4.91 -16.33
CA ARG A 5 -10.42 -3.44 -16.49
C ARG A 5 -10.57 -2.79 -15.12
N GLN A 6 -9.76 -1.79 -14.80
CA GLN A 6 -9.83 -1.07 -13.52
C GLN A 6 -9.69 0.45 -13.73
N PRO A 7 -10.49 1.28 -13.04
CA PRO A 7 -10.50 2.74 -13.17
C PRO A 7 -9.35 3.41 -12.40
N VAL A 8 -8.11 2.97 -12.63
CA VAL A 8 -6.93 3.39 -11.86
C VAL A 8 -5.85 4.05 -12.71
N GLY A 9 -6.12 4.28 -14.01
CA GLY A 9 -5.12 4.73 -14.98
C GLY A 9 -4.49 6.09 -14.68
N CYS A 10 -5.22 6.99 -14.00
CA CYS A 10 -4.74 8.31 -13.57
C CYS A 10 -4.48 8.39 -12.04
N LEU A 11 -4.43 7.26 -11.33
CA LEU A 11 -4.11 7.22 -9.90
C LEU A 11 -2.61 6.98 -9.70
N ASP A 12 -1.86 8.05 -9.93
CA ASP A 12 -0.40 8.16 -9.80
C ASP A 12 0.08 8.61 -8.41
N ASN A 13 -0.85 8.84 -7.47
CA ASN A 13 -0.49 9.17 -6.10
C ASN A 13 0.15 7.95 -5.42
N LYS A 14 1.32 8.19 -4.83
CA LYS A 14 2.05 7.19 -4.05
C LYS A 14 1.49 7.06 -2.64
N ARG A 15 1.64 5.86 -2.09
CA ARG A 15 1.31 5.56 -0.71
C ARG A 15 2.20 4.47 -0.17
N SER A 16 2.49 4.60 1.12
CA SER A 16 3.15 3.54 1.88
C SER A 16 2.14 2.45 2.20
N MET A 17 2.50 1.21 1.91
CA MET A 17 1.73 0.01 2.24
C MET A 17 2.49 -0.80 3.29
N VAL A 18 1.76 -1.62 4.05
CA VAL A 18 2.36 -2.57 4.98
C VAL A 18 1.71 -3.93 4.79
N SER A 19 2.53 -4.97 4.61
CA SER A 19 2.06 -6.35 4.58
C SER A 19 1.75 -6.85 5.99
N ILE A 20 0.84 -7.80 6.12
CA ILE A 20 0.55 -8.41 7.43
C ILE A 20 1.78 -9.13 8.00
N TYR A 21 2.65 -9.66 7.14
CA TYR A 21 3.88 -10.35 7.53
C TYR A 21 4.92 -9.38 8.10
N ASN A 22 5.16 -8.25 7.43
CA ASN A 22 6.06 -7.22 7.92
C ASN A 22 5.51 -6.54 9.17
N LEU A 23 4.19 -6.33 9.25
CA LEU A 23 3.56 -5.81 10.46
C LEU A 23 3.74 -6.75 11.65
N SER A 24 3.53 -8.05 11.44
CA SER A 24 3.73 -9.06 12.49
C SER A 24 5.18 -9.12 12.96
N ASP A 25 6.14 -9.09 12.03
CA ASP A 25 7.57 -9.06 12.34
C ASP A 25 7.95 -7.81 13.15
N PHE A 26 7.46 -6.65 12.76
CA PHE A 26 7.70 -5.41 13.48
C PHE A 26 7.11 -5.43 14.89
N ILE A 27 5.89 -5.94 15.06
CA ILE A 27 5.28 -6.11 16.38
C ILE A 27 6.17 -7.01 17.25
N ASN A 28 6.67 -8.12 16.70
CA ASN A 28 7.57 -9.02 17.42
C ASN A 28 8.83 -8.29 17.92
N ILE A 29 9.44 -7.45 17.09
CA ILE A 29 10.59 -6.62 17.47
C ILE A 29 10.22 -5.62 18.57
N CYS A 30 9.07 -4.96 18.47
CA CYS A 30 8.61 -4.02 19.49
C CYS A 30 8.39 -4.69 20.87
N LEU A 31 8.08 -5.99 20.90
CA LEU A 31 7.90 -6.74 22.15
C LEU A 31 9.23 -7.04 22.85
N SER A 32 10.33 -7.24 22.11
CA SER A 32 11.62 -7.65 22.66
C SER A 32 12.67 -6.52 22.72
N HIS A 33 12.57 -5.51 21.85
CA HIS A 33 13.60 -4.49 21.71
C HIS A 33 13.50 -3.44 22.84
N PRO A 34 14.55 -3.23 23.66
CA PRO A 34 14.47 -2.38 24.85
C PRO A 34 14.13 -0.93 24.53
N LEU A 35 14.59 -0.42 23.39
CA LEU A 35 14.32 0.96 22.95
C LEU A 35 12.89 1.18 22.41
N ALA A 36 12.12 0.11 22.14
CA ALA A 36 10.76 0.25 21.62
C ALA A 36 9.76 0.75 22.69
N LYS A 37 10.10 0.64 23.97
CA LYS A 37 9.21 0.99 25.09
C LYS A 37 8.80 2.46 25.03
N ASN A 38 7.50 2.72 25.21
CA ASN A 38 6.90 4.06 25.21
C ASN A 38 7.15 4.88 23.93
N GLN A 39 7.38 4.20 22.80
CA GLN A 39 7.56 4.84 21.50
C GLN A 39 6.32 4.65 20.62
N VAL A 40 6.03 5.67 19.81
CA VAL A 40 5.11 5.56 18.67
C VAL A 40 5.94 5.41 17.40
N PHE A 41 5.55 4.46 16.55
CA PHE A 41 6.20 4.17 15.27
C PHE A 41 5.20 4.25 14.13
N LEU A 42 5.65 4.77 13.00
CA LEU A 42 4.97 4.62 11.72
C LEU A 42 5.61 3.47 10.97
N ILE A 43 4.81 2.63 10.33
CA ILE A 43 5.30 1.43 9.65
C ILE A 43 4.84 1.39 8.20
N SER A 44 5.77 0.96 7.33
CA SER A 44 5.52 0.58 5.96
C SER A 44 6.52 -0.50 5.53
N ASP A 45 6.26 -1.11 4.38
CA ASP A 45 7.15 -2.05 3.70
C ASP A 45 8.38 -1.34 3.06
N GLN A 46 8.53 -0.02 3.25
CA GLN A 46 9.61 0.80 2.66
C GLN A 46 9.62 0.82 1.11
N ASP A 47 8.52 0.38 0.48
CA ASP A 47 8.26 0.46 -0.97
C ASP A 47 6.99 1.31 -1.21
N ASP A 48 7.17 2.58 -1.55
CA ASP A 48 6.07 3.49 -1.85
C ASP A 48 5.58 3.31 -3.28
N ILE A 49 4.37 2.74 -3.39
CA ILE A 49 3.76 2.41 -4.68
C ILE A 49 2.55 3.27 -4.99
N THR A 50 2.29 3.45 -6.28
CA THR A 50 1.05 4.04 -6.76
C THR A 50 -0.10 3.05 -6.74
N VAL A 51 -1.34 3.54 -6.75
CA VAL A 51 -2.53 2.68 -6.89
C VAL A 51 -2.48 1.91 -8.21
N LYS A 52 -2.04 2.54 -9.30
CA LYS A 52 -1.85 1.85 -10.58
C LYS A 52 -0.87 0.68 -10.48
N GLU A 53 0.26 0.86 -9.81
CA GLU A 53 1.26 -0.20 -9.60
C GLU A 53 0.71 -1.33 -8.73
N LEU A 54 0.01 -1.02 -7.64
CA LEU A 54 -0.67 -2.01 -6.79
C LEU A 54 -1.55 -2.94 -7.63
N PHE A 55 -2.48 -2.38 -8.42
CA PHE A 55 -3.37 -3.19 -9.25
C PHE A 55 -2.63 -3.95 -10.36
N THR A 56 -1.54 -3.38 -10.90
CA THR A 56 -0.74 -4.01 -11.94
C THR A 56 -0.02 -5.24 -11.39
N ARG A 57 0.66 -5.11 -10.24
CA ARG A 57 1.36 -6.21 -9.58
C ARG A 57 0.38 -7.28 -9.09
N LEU A 58 -0.79 -6.89 -8.55
CA LEU A 58 -1.86 -7.83 -8.18
C LEU A 58 -2.38 -8.65 -9.37
N ALA A 59 -2.61 -8.01 -10.53
CA ALA A 59 -3.04 -8.71 -11.74
C ALA A 59 -1.97 -9.71 -12.21
N LYS A 60 -0.70 -9.29 -12.20
CA LYS A 60 0.44 -10.14 -12.57
C LYS A 60 0.54 -11.39 -11.69
N VAL A 61 0.42 -11.26 -10.37
CA VAL A 61 0.45 -12.40 -9.43
C VAL A 61 -0.69 -13.38 -9.67
N GLN A 62 -1.86 -12.89 -10.11
CA GLN A 62 -3.01 -13.72 -10.48
C GLN A 62 -2.96 -14.31 -11.90
N GLY A 63 -1.88 -14.10 -12.66
CA GLY A 63 -1.78 -14.53 -14.06
C GLY A 63 -2.76 -13.81 -14.99
N ARG A 64 -3.12 -12.55 -14.67
CA ARG A 64 -4.06 -11.72 -15.45
C ARG A 64 -3.39 -10.46 -15.95
N ASN A 65 -3.90 -9.91 -17.04
CA ASN A 65 -3.47 -8.62 -17.55
C ASN A 65 -4.40 -7.50 -17.04
N LEU A 66 -3.82 -6.36 -16.65
CA LEU A 66 -4.58 -5.18 -16.22
C LEU A 66 -4.78 -4.22 -17.40
N ILE A 67 -6.00 -3.77 -17.62
CA ILE A 67 -6.28 -2.58 -18.43
C ILE A 67 -6.62 -1.44 -17.47
N ALA A 68 -5.67 -0.53 -17.27
CA ALA A 68 -5.85 0.63 -16.40
C ALA A 68 -6.54 1.76 -17.17
N VAL A 69 -7.84 1.94 -16.93
CA VAL A 69 -8.67 2.96 -17.58
C VAL A 69 -8.30 4.34 -17.00
N PRO A 70 -7.89 5.32 -17.84
CA PRO A 70 -7.49 6.64 -17.38
C PRO A 70 -8.72 7.49 -17.03
N ILE A 71 -9.13 7.45 -15.76
CA ILE A 71 -10.22 8.29 -15.24
C ILE A 71 -9.61 9.44 -14.43
N PRO A 72 -9.81 10.71 -14.84
CA PRO A 72 -9.28 11.86 -14.12
C PRO A 72 -9.74 11.90 -12.67
N LYS A 73 -8.84 12.29 -11.75
CA LYS A 73 -9.14 12.41 -10.31
C LYS A 73 -10.32 13.35 -10.02
N VAL A 74 -10.50 14.39 -10.83
CA VAL A 74 -11.62 15.34 -10.72
C VAL A 74 -12.96 14.62 -10.89
N LEU A 75 -13.07 13.72 -11.88
CA LEU A 75 -14.29 12.95 -12.12
C LEU A 75 -14.55 11.96 -10.98
N ILE A 76 -13.50 11.30 -10.48
CA ILE A 76 -13.59 10.41 -9.31
C ILE A 76 -14.13 11.16 -8.10
N ASN A 77 -13.58 12.35 -7.81
CA ASN A 77 -14.00 13.19 -6.70
C ASN A 77 -15.42 13.73 -6.87
N PHE A 78 -15.81 14.12 -8.09
CA PHE A 78 -17.16 14.58 -8.38
C PHE A 78 -18.21 13.49 -8.15
N LEU A 79 -18.00 12.30 -8.72
CA LEU A 79 -18.89 11.15 -8.52
C LEU A 79 -18.95 10.73 -7.05
N ALA A 80 -17.82 10.76 -6.34
CA ALA A 80 -17.78 10.44 -4.93
C ALA A 80 -18.55 11.46 -4.07
N LYS A 81 -18.53 12.75 -4.41
CA LYS A 81 -19.38 13.76 -3.74
C LYS A 81 -20.86 13.46 -3.94
N LEU A 82 -21.27 13.13 -5.17
CA LEU A 82 -22.66 12.78 -5.48
C LEU A 82 -23.14 11.54 -4.69
N LEU A 83 -22.24 10.57 -4.48
CA LEU A 83 -22.51 9.34 -3.73
C LEU A 83 -22.28 9.47 -2.22
N ASN A 84 -22.00 10.67 -1.70
CA ASN A 84 -21.61 10.93 -0.30
C ASN A 84 -20.43 10.07 0.21
N LYS A 85 -19.48 9.76 -0.69
CA LYS A 85 -18.23 9.00 -0.46
C LYS A 85 -16.97 9.85 -0.65
N SER A 86 -17.09 11.16 -0.47
CA SER A 86 -16.01 12.13 -0.66
C SER A 86 -14.75 11.80 0.15
N ALA A 87 -14.90 11.33 1.40
CA ALA A 87 -13.78 10.94 2.25
C ALA A 87 -12.96 9.76 1.67
N VAL A 88 -13.62 8.78 1.05
CA VAL A 88 -12.94 7.63 0.42
C VAL A 88 -12.16 8.08 -0.81
N ALA A 89 -12.77 8.90 -1.66
CA ALA A 89 -12.11 9.43 -2.86
C ALA A 89 -10.93 10.35 -2.50
N SER A 90 -11.09 11.19 -1.47
CA SER A 90 -10.01 12.02 -0.96
C SER A 90 -8.81 11.18 -0.52
N ARG A 91 -9.04 10.13 0.30
CA ARG A 91 -7.98 9.20 0.72
C ARG A 91 -7.36 8.43 -0.45
N LEU A 92 -8.18 8.05 -1.44
CA LEU A 92 -7.71 7.32 -2.62
C LEU A 92 -6.84 8.19 -3.53
N CYS A 93 -7.15 9.48 -3.66
CA CYS A 93 -6.47 10.43 -4.54
C CYS A 93 -5.30 11.15 -3.86
N SER A 94 -5.22 11.13 -2.52
CA SER A 94 -4.15 11.76 -1.75
C SER A 94 -2.87 10.93 -1.73
N VAL A 95 -1.73 11.59 -1.59
CA VAL A 95 -0.46 10.93 -1.26
C VAL A 95 -0.47 10.59 0.24
N LEU A 96 -0.10 9.36 0.57
CA LEU A 96 -0.08 8.87 1.96
C LEU A 96 1.24 8.12 2.20
N ILE A 97 2.34 8.86 2.22
CA ILE A 97 3.67 8.33 2.50
C ILE A 97 3.98 8.56 3.98
N VAL A 98 4.53 7.56 4.64
CA VAL A 98 4.96 7.66 6.04
C VAL A 98 6.48 7.57 6.15
N ASP A 99 7.05 8.35 7.05
CA ASP A 99 8.47 8.25 7.37
C ASP A 99 8.72 7.09 8.32
N THR A 100 9.61 6.18 7.92
CA THR A 100 10.01 5.00 8.69
C THR A 100 11.46 5.04 9.15
N SER A 101 12.15 6.17 9.00
CA SER A 101 13.57 6.34 9.38
C SER A 101 13.81 5.97 10.85
N LYS A 102 12.86 6.34 11.73
CA LYS A 102 12.88 5.98 13.16
C LYS A 102 12.98 4.47 13.39
N ASN A 103 12.32 3.64 12.57
CA ASN A 103 12.34 2.19 12.74
C ASN A 103 13.74 1.64 12.48
N ILE A 104 14.43 2.20 11.48
CA ILE A 104 15.79 1.80 11.11
C ILE A 104 16.78 2.32 12.17
N GLU A 105 16.70 3.60 12.52
CA GLU A 105 17.66 4.25 13.42
C GLU A 105 17.59 3.72 14.86
N LEU A 106 16.37 3.46 15.36
CA LEU A 106 16.15 3.12 16.76
C LEU A 106 16.02 1.62 17.01
N LEU A 107 15.48 0.87 16.05
CA LEU A 107 15.26 -0.58 16.18
C LEU A 107 16.13 -1.41 15.23
N GLY A 108 16.89 -0.79 14.31
CA GLY A 108 17.61 -1.51 13.26
C GLY A 108 16.68 -2.23 12.27
N TRP A 109 15.38 -1.91 12.27
CA TRP A 109 14.39 -2.71 11.55
C TRP A 109 14.23 -2.28 10.10
N ARG A 110 14.25 -3.26 9.21
CA ARG A 110 13.84 -3.14 7.81
C ARG A 110 12.83 -4.23 7.50
N ALA A 111 11.86 -3.93 6.64
CA ALA A 111 10.84 -4.88 6.24
C ALA A 111 11.47 -6.16 5.65
N PRO A 112 11.25 -7.34 6.27
CA PRO A 112 11.89 -8.57 5.81
C PRO A 112 11.30 -9.13 4.51
N PHE A 113 10.04 -8.81 4.20
CA PHE A 113 9.39 -9.22 2.96
C PHE A 113 9.21 -8.02 2.03
N SER A 114 9.64 -8.16 0.79
CA SER A 114 9.32 -7.19 -0.26
C SER A 114 7.82 -7.16 -0.56
N PHE A 115 7.36 -6.10 -1.23
CA PHE A 115 5.98 -5.98 -1.66
C PHE A 115 5.55 -7.17 -2.56
N ASP A 116 6.39 -7.56 -3.51
CA ASP A 116 6.10 -8.67 -4.43
C ASP A 116 6.08 -10.05 -3.74
N GLU A 117 6.95 -10.29 -2.75
CA GLU A 117 6.91 -11.49 -1.92
C GLU A 117 5.63 -11.55 -1.08
N SER A 118 5.28 -10.43 -0.46
CA SER A 118 4.06 -10.29 0.34
C SER A 118 2.81 -10.55 -0.50
N LEU A 119 2.77 -10.06 -1.75
CA LEU A 119 1.68 -10.37 -2.68
C LEU A 119 1.61 -11.86 -3.01
N LYS A 120 2.75 -12.51 -3.28
CA LYS A 120 2.76 -13.97 -3.53
C LYS A 120 2.22 -14.75 -2.34
N LEU A 121 2.62 -14.38 -1.12
CA LEU A 121 2.13 -15.01 0.11
C LEU A 121 0.63 -14.79 0.31
N MET A 122 0.08 -13.62 -0.06
CA MET A 122 -1.36 -13.33 0.01
C MET A 122 -2.21 -14.28 -0.87
N PHE A 123 -1.68 -14.73 -2.02
CA PHE A 123 -2.39 -15.61 -2.95
C PHE A 123 -1.99 -17.08 -2.85
N LYS A 124 -1.05 -17.43 -1.95
CA LYS A 124 -0.68 -18.81 -1.67
C LYS A 124 -1.82 -19.46 -0.87
N LYS A 125 -2.51 -20.42 -1.48
CA LYS A 125 -3.52 -21.26 -0.82
C LYS A 125 -2.85 -22.30 0.07
#